data_AF-A0A7C9J9Z3-F1
#
_entry.id   AF-A0A7C9J9Z3-F1
#
_cell.length_a   1.000
_cell.length_b   1.000
_cell.length_c   1.000
_cell.angle_alpha   90.00
_cell.angle_beta   90.00
_cell.angle_gamma   90.00
#
_symmetry.space_group_name_H-M   'P 1'
#
loop_
_entity.id
_entity.type
_entity.pdbx_description
1 polymer ?
#
loop_
_entity_poly.entity_id
_entity_poly.type
_entity_poly.pdbx_seq_one_letter_code
_entity_poly.pdbx_strand_id
1 'polypeptide(L)'
;MSDVTDTARYLRLTVDLVVEVTDVGALQAAALKEIRSPESDLEESERQEQIDLVNADETGAAALQWLIEPDHVLSLVEHIDEVEPREAMLGVEPSDGALDDEEDEEHDHDHV
;
A
#
# COMPACT_ATOMS: atom_id res chain seq x y z
N MET A 1 4.68 43.92 -0.85
CA MET A 1 4.36 42.48 -0.88
C MET A 1 5.56 41.78 -0.31
N SER A 2 5.48 41.34 0.94
CA SER A 2 6.58 40.65 1.59
C SER A 2 6.61 39.22 1.08
N ASP A 3 7.75 38.85 0.48
CA ASP A 3 8.17 37.47 0.23
C ASP A 3 8.08 36.69 1.56
N VAL A 4 6.99 35.97 1.76
CA VAL A 4 6.96 34.90 2.75
C VAL A 4 7.82 33.81 2.17
N THR A 5 9.01 33.65 2.74
CA THR A 5 9.90 32.54 2.49
C THR A 5 9.17 31.26 2.88
N ASP A 6 8.56 30.63 1.88
CA ASP A 6 8.01 29.29 1.89
C ASP A 6 9.14 28.33 2.33
N THR A 7 9.21 28.06 3.64
CA THR A 7 10.20 27.17 4.25
C THR A 7 9.51 25.93 4.78
N ALA A 8 8.53 25.41 4.03
CA ALA A 8 7.96 24.11 4.32
C ALA A 8 9.03 23.03 4.08
N ARG A 9 9.36 22.28 5.13
CA ARG A 9 10.31 21.16 5.06
C ARG A 9 9.51 19.90 4.79
N TYR A 10 9.42 19.53 3.52
CA TYR A 10 8.76 18.29 3.12
C TYR A 10 9.73 17.12 3.22
N LEU A 11 9.28 16.03 3.83
CA LEU A 11 9.97 14.75 3.85
C LEU A 11 9.12 13.76 3.06
N ARG A 12 9.75 12.98 2.17
CA ARG A 12 9.09 11.87 1.48
C ARG A 12 9.47 10.57 2.18
N LEU A 13 8.49 9.89 2.76
CA LEU A 13 8.66 8.55 3.31
C LEU A 13 8.33 7.53 2.22
N THR A 14 9.20 6.53 2.03
CA THR A 14 8.95 5.38 1.17
C THR A 14 8.97 4.15 2.07
N VAL A 15 7.89 3.38 2.05
CA VAL A 15 7.74 2.15 2.83
C VAL A 15 7.71 1.01 1.83
N ASP A 16 8.61 0.05 2.01
CA ASP A 16 8.59 -1.20 1.29
C ASP A 16 8.22 -2.32 2.27
N LEU A 17 7.20 -3.10 1.95
CA LEU A 17 6.59 -4.05 2.86
C LEU A 17 6.20 -5.33 2.13
N VAL A 18 6.75 -6.44 2.60
CA VAL A 18 6.34 -7.78 2.20
C VAL A 18 5.56 -8.42 3.35
N VAL A 19 4.39 -8.99 3.03
CA VAL A 19 3.55 -9.71 3.99
C VAL A 19 3.37 -11.16 3.54
N GLU A 20 3.46 -12.08 4.49
CA GLU A 20 3.12 -13.48 4.25
C GLU A 20 1.60 -13.68 4.43
N VAL A 21 0.93 -14.12 3.37
CA VAL A 21 -0.51 -14.47 3.43
C VAL A 21 -0.66 -15.91 3.90
N THR A 22 -1.05 -16.12 5.15
CA THR A 22 -1.20 -17.46 5.74
C THR A 22 -2.52 -18.15 5.38
N ASP A 23 -3.55 -17.38 5.00
CA ASP A 23 -4.87 -17.88 4.59
C ASP A 23 -5.51 -16.92 3.57
N VAL A 24 -5.39 -17.29 2.29
CA VAL A 24 -5.94 -16.51 1.17
C VAL A 24 -7.47 -16.47 1.22
N GLY A 25 -8.13 -17.57 1.62
CA GLY A 25 -9.59 -17.63 1.66
C GLY A 25 -10.18 -16.71 2.71
N ALA A 26 -9.55 -16.63 3.88
CA ALA A 26 -9.92 -15.66 4.92
C ALA A 26 -9.69 -14.21 4.47
N LEU A 27 -8.57 -13.94 3.78
CA LEU A 27 -8.25 -12.63 3.23
C LEU A 27 -9.28 -12.16 2.20
N GLN A 28 -9.60 -13.02 1.23
CA GLN A 28 -10.65 -12.76 0.22
C GLN A 28 -12.02 -12.53 0.88
N ALA A 29 -12.38 -13.36 1.87
CA ALA A 29 -13.66 -13.20 2.58
C ALA A 29 -13.75 -11.85 3.30
N ALA A 30 -12.65 -11.37 3.88
CA ALA A 30 -12.58 -10.04 4.49
C ALA A 30 -12.77 -8.95 3.43
N ALA A 31 -12.06 -9.01 2.31
CA ALA A 31 -12.21 -8.04 1.22
C ALA A 31 -13.64 -8.01 0.66
N LEU A 32 -14.25 -9.19 0.43
CA LEU A 32 -15.63 -9.30 -0.04
C LEU A 32 -16.64 -8.74 0.95
N LYS A 33 -16.36 -8.80 2.26
CA LYS A 33 -17.22 -8.19 3.28
C LYS A 33 -17.21 -6.67 3.14
N GLU A 34 -16.04 -6.08 2.92
CA GLU A 34 -15.91 -4.64 2.75
C GLU A 34 -16.47 -4.16 1.41
N ILE A 35 -16.21 -4.88 0.31
CA ILE A 35 -16.82 -4.62 -1.01
C ILE A 35 -18.35 -4.67 -0.95
N ARG A 36 -18.93 -5.52 -0.10
CA ARG A 36 -20.40 -5.64 0.06
C ARG A 36 -20.97 -4.69 1.10
N SER A 37 -20.12 -3.92 1.78
CA SER A 37 -20.57 -2.95 2.77
C SER A 37 -21.44 -1.90 2.08
N PRO A 38 -22.57 -1.47 2.69
CA PRO A 38 -23.31 -0.31 2.18
C PRO A 38 -22.51 0.99 2.26
N GLU A 39 -21.42 1.01 3.04
CA GLU A 39 -20.51 2.15 3.17
C GLU A 39 -19.49 2.23 2.03
N SER A 40 -19.34 1.19 1.22
CA SER A 40 -18.53 1.28 0.00
C SER A 40 -19.25 2.16 -1.02
N ASP A 41 -18.62 3.25 -1.46
CA ASP A 41 -19.08 4.13 -2.54
C ASP A 41 -18.96 3.47 -3.93
N LEU A 42 -19.47 2.24 -4.06
CA LEU A 42 -19.49 1.45 -5.30
C LEU A 42 -20.93 1.25 -5.77
N GLU A 43 -21.17 1.57 -7.04
CA GLU A 43 -22.40 1.20 -7.74
C GLU A 43 -22.50 -0.33 -7.89
N GLU A 44 -23.70 -0.85 -8.13
CA GLU A 44 -23.94 -2.30 -8.18
C GLU A 44 -23.09 -3.02 -9.23
N SER A 45 -22.92 -2.42 -10.42
CA SER A 45 -22.07 -2.99 -11.47
C SER A 45 -20.60 -3.01 -11.10
N GLU A 46 -20.09 -1.91 -10.54
CA GLU A 46 -18.69 -1.80 -10.10
C GLU A 46 -18.40 -2.78 -8.96
N ARG A 47 -19.34 -2.91 -8.02
CA ARG A 47 -19.25 -3.88 -6.93
C ARG A 47 -19.13 -5.31 -7.45
N GLN A 48 -19.93 -5.69 -8.43
CA GLN A 48 -19.85 -7.02 -9.01
C GLN A 48 -18.50 -7.26 -9.70
N GLU A 49 -17.99 -6.27 -10.43
CA GLU A 49 -16.65 -6.34 -11.05
C GLU A 49 -15.56 -6.53 -10.00
N GLN A 50 -15.60 -5.78 -8.89
CA GLN A 50 -14.62 -5.92 -7.79
C GLN A 50 -14.72 -7.29 -7.11
N ILE A 51 -15.93 -7.81 -6.91
CA ILE A 51 -16.13 -9.17 -6.38
C ILE A 51 -15.50 -10.21 -7.31
N ASP A 52 -15.70 -10.08 -8.62
CA ASP A 52 -15.17 -11.02 -9.60
C ASP A 52 -13.63 -10.95 -9.65
N LEU A 53 -13.05 -9.75 -9.56
CA LEU A 53 -11.59 -9.56 -9.46
C LEU A 53 -11.01 -10.24 -8.21
N VAL A 54 -11.60 -10.01 -7.04
CA VAL A 54 -11.12 -10.63 -5.78
C VAL A 54 -11.25 -12.15 -5.81
N ASN A 55 -12.32 -12.69 -6.41
CA ASN A 55 -12.50 -14.14 -6.51
C ASN A 55 -11.58 -14.79 -7.54
N ALA A 56 -11.20 -14.06 -8.60
CA ALA A 56 -10.34 -14.57 -9.65
C ALA A 56 -8.85 -14.57 -9.26
N ASP A 57 -8.46 -13.75 -8.29
CA ASP A 57 -7.08 -13.65 -7.82
C ASP A 57 -6.75 -14.72 -6.76
N GLU A 58 -5.94 -15.70 -7.15
CA GLU A 58 -5.47 -16.78 -6.28
C GLU A 58 -4.35 -16.35 -5.31
N THR A 59 -3.72 -15.19 -5.54
CA THR A 59 -2.61 -14.70 -4.71
C THR A 59 -3.09 -13.95 -3.46
N GLY A 60 -4.29 -13.40 -3.50
CA GLY A 60 -4.83 -12.53 -2.45
C GLY A 60 -4.37 -11.07 -2.55
N ALA A 61 -3.58 -10.71 -3.56
CA ALA A 61 -3.17 -9.33 -3.84
C ALA A 61 -4.37 -8.41 -4.06
N ALA A 62 -5.37 -8.83 -4.85
CA ALA A 62 -6.57 -8.04 -5.11
C ALA A 62 -7.41 -7.84 -3.84
N ALA A 63 -7.46 -8.86 -2.98
CA ALA A 63 -8.12 -8.76 -1.68
C ALA A 63 -7.38 -7.76 -0.76
N LEU A 64 -6.05 -7.86 -0.70
CA LEU A 64 -5.22 -6.98 0.13
C LEU A 64 -5.30 -5.52 -0.33
N GLN A 65 -5.31 -5.28 -1.64
CA GLN A 65 -5.50 -3.94 -2.22
C GLN A 65 -6.80 -3.28 -1.73
N TRP A 66 -7.86 -4.07 -1.54
CA TRP A 66 -9.13 -3.54 -1.03
C TRP A 66 -9.07 -3.22 0.46
N LEU A 67 -8.32 -4.01 1.23
CA LEU A 67 -8.29 -3.93 2.69
C LEU A 67 -7.34 -2.87 3.24
N ILE A 68 -6.46 -2.31 2.42
CA ILE A 68 -5.51 -1.29 2.85
C ILE A 68 -5.81 0.04 2.16
N GLU A 69 -6.06 1.07 2.97
CA GLU A 69 -6.29 2.43 2.52
C GLU A 69 -5.02 3.29 2.66
N PRO A 70 -4.86 4.36 1.86
CA PRO A 70 -3.79 5.33 2.03
C PRO A 70 -3.73 5.94 3.45
N ASP A 71 -4.88 6.06 4.11
CA ASP A 71 -4.99 6.58 5.48
C ASP A 71 -4.26 5.68 6.49
N HIS A 72 -4.15 4.37 6.24
CA HIS A 72 -3.30 3.49 7.04
C HIS A 72 -1.83 3.89 7.00
N VAL A 73 -1.34 4.43 5.87
CA VAL A 73 0.03 4.95 5.77
C VAL A 73 0.17 6.25 6.55
N LEU A 74 -0.85 7.12 6.52
CA LEU A 74 -0.85 8.36 7.32
C LEU A 74 -0.75 8.05 8.81
N SER A 75 -1.42 6.99 9.28
CA SER A 75 -1.37 6.54 10.68
C SER A 75 0.05 6.22 11.19
N LEU A 76 1.00 5.92 10.30
CA LEU A 76 2.40 5.70 10.67
C LEU A 76 3.06 6.94 11.28
N VAL A 77 2.60 8.15 10.95
CA VAL A 77 3.18 9.41 11.42
C VAL A 77 2.22 10.24 12.26
N GLU A 78 0.94 9.85 12.36
CA GLU A 78 -0.08 10.53 13.20
C GLU A 78 0.32 10.64 14.68
N HIS A 79 1.19 9.78 15.17
CA HIS A 79 1.67 9.79 16.55
C HIS A 79 2.80 10.81 16.82
N ILE A 80 3.29 11.52 15.79
CA ILE A 80 4.38 12.49 15.90
C ILE A 80 3.77 13.90 15.84
N ASP A 81 3.71 14.58 16.99
CA ASP A 81 3.04 15.88 17.14
C ASP A 81 3.58 16.98 16.19
N GLU A 82 4.86 16.90 15.80
CA GLU A 82 5.50 17.86 14.89
C GLU A 82 5.35 17.52 13.39
N VAL A 83 4.67 16.43 13.04
CA VAL A 83 4.48 15.99 11.65
C VAL A 83 3.00 16.12 11.26
N GLU A 84 2.74 16.89 10.21
CA GLU A 84 1.42 16.97 9.59
C GLU A 84 1.44 16.14 8.29
N PRO A 85 0.72 15.00 8.24
CA PRO A 85 0.59 14.22 7.00
C PRO A 85 -0.09 15.05 5.90
N ARG A 86 0.40 14.92 4.66
CA ARG A 86 -0.12 15.70 3.51
C ARG A 86 -0.75 14.85 2.42
N GLU A 87 -0.10 13.75 2.08
CA GLU A 87 -0.51 12.86 1.00
C GLU A 87 0.06 11.46 1.28
N ALA A 88 -0.71 10.42 0.94
CA ALA A 88 -0.25 9.04 0.89
C ALA A 88 -0.69 8.41 -0.43
N MET A 89 0.18 7.59 -1.00
CA MET A 89 -0.12 6.74 -2.14
C MET A 89 0.30 5.32 -1.78
N LEU A 90 -0.54 4.35 -2.11
CA LEU A 90 -0.30 2.94 -1.83
C LEU A 90 -0.47 2.12 -3.11
N GLY A 91 0.50 1.24 -3.38
CA GLY A 91 0.41 0.20 -4.40
C GLY A 91 0.52 -1.17 -3.74
N VAL A 92 -0.21 -2.16 -4.25
CA VAL A 92 -0.13 -3.55 -3.79
C VAL A 92 0.13 -4.43 -5.01
N GLU A 93 1.21 -5.20 -4.95
CA GLU A 93 1.64 -6.10 -6.02
C GLU A 93 2.06 -7.45 -5.42
N PRO A 94 1.93 -8.58 -6.16
CA PRO A 94 2.47 -9.86 -5.73
C PRO A 94 3.99 -9.81 -5.54
N SER A 95 4.51 -10.56 -4.56
CA SER A 95 5.96 -10.66 -4.28
C SER A 95 6.36 -12.13 -4.06
N ASP A 96 7.61 -12.44 -4.38
CA ASP A 96 8.23 -13.75 -4.10
C ASP A 96 8.64 -13.93 -2.63
N GLY A 97 8.33 -12.96 -1.76
CA GLY A 97 8.54 -13.06 -0.31
C GLY A 97 9.85 -12.47 0.20
N ALA A 98 10.63 -11.83 -0.67
CA ALA A 98 11.81 -11.05 -0.29
C ALA A 98 11.60 -9.59 -0.69
N LEU A 99 12.09 -8.67 0.15
CA LEU A 99 12.40 -7.33 -0.30
C LEU A 99 13.64 -7.46 -1.19
N ASP A 100 13.61 -6.86 -2.37
CA ASP A 100 14.73 -6.93 -3.31
C ASP A 100 15.92 -6.18 -2.69
N ASP A 101 16.83 -6.90 -2.05
CA ASP A 101 18.14 -6.37 -1.63
C ASP A 101 19.02 -6.30 -2.90
N GLU A 102 18.68 -5.42 -3.85
CA GLU A 102 19.54 -5.12 -5.00
C GLU A 102 20.75 -4.23 -4.60
N GLU A 103 21.40 -4.55 -3.49
CA GLU A 103 22.74 -4.05 -3.13
C GLU A 103 23.80 -5.17 -3.19
N ASP A 104 23.71 -6.09 -4.16
CA ASP A 104 24.92 -6.76 -4.66
C ASP A 104 25.57 -5.85 -5.72
N GLU A 105 26.08 -4.71 -5.24
CA GLU A 105 27.13 -3.99 -5.96
C GLU A 105 28.34 -4.94 -6.04
N GLU A 106 28.46 -5.67 -7.15
CA GLU A 106 29.72 -6.27 -7.59
C GLU A 106 30.74 -5.14 -7.82
N HIS A 107 31.30 -4.63 -6.71
CA HIS A 107 32.53 -3.86 -6.69
C HIS A 107 33.66 -4.80 -7.11
N ASP A 108 33.81 -4.97 -8.42
CA ASP A 108 34.99 -5.58 -9.03
C ASP A 108 36.19 -4.64 -8.80
N HIS A 109 36.70 -4.65 -7.57
CA HIS A 109 37.98 -4.12 -7.19
C HIS A 109 39.06 -5.13 -7.58
N ASP A 110 39.23 -5.40 -8.88
CA ASP A 110 40.47 -6.02 -9.34
C ASP A 110 41.53 -4.94 -9.55
N HIS A 111 42.33 -4.79 -8.51
CA HIS A 111 43.56 -4.02 -8.50
C HIS A 111 44.72 -4.94 -8.84
N VAL A 112 45.07 -5.08 -10.13
CA VAL A 112 46.42 -5.52 -10.57
C VAL A 112 46.84 -4.86 -11.88
#